data_AF-A0A538EZH2-F1
#
_entry.id   AF-A0A538EZH2-F1
#
_cell.length_a   1.000
_cell.length_b   1.000
_cell.length_c   1.000
_cell.angle_alpha   90.00
_cell.angle_beta   90.00
_cell.angle_gamma   90.00
#
_symmetry.space_group_name_H-M   'P 1'
#
loop_
_entity.id
_entity.type
_entity.pdbx_description
1 polymer ?
#
loop_
_entity_poly.entity_id
_entity_poly.type
_entity_poly.pdbx_seq_one_letter_code
_entity_poly.pdbx_strand_id
1 'polypeptide(L)'
;MATEGQGRASQAPALTSLPRVDDLPTERDGYAREKVREAFEAFRRHTTQLQVQLRVLQAAGQSGLEPTGHAVRMDALHMIRAAAEMADTIERDAQTASASQFRKTEEEVTRRQRELQERQANVDSYRSESERQRAEMLNAAKAEARQTVQDAEQKASQEIKEAESRAARLLEQARHQATELTNSARSEVEQTLEWARSQAGAIINRAQEGAEQLLGAAGLGDDVVGRVAETIVDAAKAAAEGSRGASTPREEESTPPLSPPVSPGPPPPSPAEESEAQPEPKAEGDGNDDG
;
A
#
# COMPACT_ATOMS: atom_id res chain seq x y z
N MET A 1 13.62 -16.06 -122.42
CA MET A 1 12.88 -17.19 -121.81
C MET A 1 13.67 -17.65 -120.60
N ALA A 2 13.38 -17.10 -119.41
CA ALA A 2 13.74 -17.62 -118.08
C ALA A 2 13.49 -16.52 -117.02
N THR A 3 12.40 -16.64 -116.25
CA THR A 3 12.25 -16.05 -114.91
C THR A 3 11.21 -16.88 -114.15
N GLU A 4 11.68 -17.91 -113.45
CA GLU A 4 10.98 -18.54 -112.32
C GLU A 4 11.78 -18.25 -111.05
N GLY A 5 11.09 -17.99 -109.93
CA GLY A 5 11.64 -18.20 -108.59
C GLY A 5 11.59 -17.01 -107.63
N GLN A 6 10.84 -17.19 -106.53
CA GLN A 6 10.92 -16.50 -105.22
C GLN A 6 10.50 -15.02 -105.14
N GLY A 7 9.63 -14.58 -104.23
CA GLY A 7 8.85 -15.25 -103.20
C GLY A 7 7.91 -14.21 -102.61
N ARG A 8 6.62 -14.51 -102.56
CA ARG A 8 5.67 -13.80 -101.71
C ARG A 8 5.22 -14.79 -100.65
N ALA A 9 5.98 -14.82 -99.55
CA ALA A 9 5.49 -15.35 -98.30
C ALA A 9 4.28 -14.50 -97.91
N SER A 10 3.08 -15.06 -98.06
CA SER A 10 1.86 -14.50 -97.50
C SER A 10 2.09 -14.31 -96.01
N GLN A 11 2.10 -13.05 -95.56
CA GLN A 11 2.09 -12.70 -94.14
C GLN A 11 0.91 -13.39 -93.46
N ALA A 12 1.19 -14.44 -92.70
CA ALA A 12 0.25 -14.95 -91.72
C ALA A 12 -0.01 -13.85 -90.68
N PRO A 13 -1.27 -13.61 -90.25
CA PRO A 13 -1.53 -12.67 -89.17
C PRO A 13 -0.78 -13.14 -87.93
N ALA A 14 0.14 -12.32 -87.42
CA ALA A 14 0.84 -12.59 -86.19
C ALA A 14 -0.20 -12.78 -85.07
N LEU A 15 -0.33 -14.01 -84.59
CA LEU A 15 -1.12 -14.32 -83.40
C LEU A 15 -0.51 -13.51 -82.26
N THR A 16 -1.21 -12.45 -81.84
CA THR A 16 -0.81 -11.64 -80.70
C THR A 16 -0.74 -12.57 -79.50
N SER A 17 0.47 -12.76 -78.95
CA SER A 17 0.74 -13.57 -77.78
C SER A 17 -0.24 -13.22 -76.66
N LEU A 18 -0.87 -14.25 -76.08
CA LEU A 18 -1.79 -14.11 -74.96
C LEU A 18 -1.09 -13.36 -73.81
N PRO A 19 -1.75 -12.37 -73.18
CA PRO A 19 -1.18 -11.65 -72.05
C PRO A 19 -0.91 -12.63 -70.90
N ARG A 20 0.35 -12.69 -70.44
CA ARG A 20 0.74 -13.55 -69.31
C ARG A 20 0.44 -12.84 -68.00
N VAL A 21 0.21 -13.62 -66.95
CA VAL A 21 -0.03 -13.08 -65.59
C VAL A 21 1.18 -12.27 -65.11
N ASP A 22 2.38 -12.62 -65.57
CA ASP A 22 3.64 -11.91 -65.28
C ASP A 22 3.75 -10.52 -65.94
N ASP A 23 2.96 -10.25 -66.99
CA ASP A 23 2.97 -8.96 -67.70
C ASP A 23 2.01 -7.93 -67.05
N LEU A 24 1.31 -8.33 -65.98
CA LEU A 24 0.38 -7.46 -65.28
C LEU A 24 1.14 -6.51 -64.34
N PRO A 25 1.01 -5.18 -64.53
CA PRO A 25 1.72 -4.21 -63.71
C PRO A 25 1.23 -4.23 -62.26
N THR A 26 2.15 -4.52 -61.35
CA THR A 26 1.95 -4.49 -59.89
C THR A 26 2.25 -3.11 -59.32
N GLU A 27 1.38 -2.64 -58.43
CA GLU A 27 1.52 -1.42 -57.63
C GLU A 27 1.80 -1.80 -56.17
N ARG A 28 2.12 -0.81 -55.32
CA ARG A 28 2.62 -1.04 -53.95
C ARG A 28 1.66 -1.81 -53.03
N ASP A 29 0.37 -1.87 -53.40
CA ASP A 29 -0.73 -2.52 -52.67
C ASP A 29 -1.40 -3.67 -53.46
N GLY A 30 -0.77 -4.18 -54.52
CA GLY A 30 -1.28 -5.31 -55.31
C GLY A 30 -1.39 -5.02 -56.81
N TYR A 31 -2.23 -5.77 -57.52
CA TYR A 31 -2.40 -5.60 -58.97
C TYR A 31 -3.20 -4.33 -59.31
N ALA A 32 -2.73 -3.56 -60.31
CA ALA A 32 -3.40 -2.34 -60.74
C ALA A 32 -4.79 -2.65 -61.35
N ARG A 33 -5.86 -2.40 -60.60
CA ARG A 33 -7.23 -2.85 -60.90
C ARG A 33 -7.73 -2.44 -62.29
N GLU A 34 -7.44 -1.21 -62.71
CA GLU A 34 -7.80 -0.70 -64.04
C GLU A 34 -7.04 -1.40 -65.16
N LYS A 35 -5.76 -1.71 -64.96
CA LYS A 35 -4.92 -2.37 -65.97
C LYS A 35 -5.22 -3.87 -66.07
N VAL A 36 -5.55 -4.50 -64.95
CA VAL A 36 -6.09 -5.88 -64.95
C VAL A 36 -7.41 -5.91 -65.71
N ARG A 37 -8.31 -4.94 -65.47
CA ARG A 37 -9.57 -4.84 -66.20
C ARG A 37 -9.35 -4.68 -67.71
N GLU A 38 -8.40 -3.85 -68.12
CA GLU A 38 -8.01 -3.66 -69.52
C GLU A 38 -7.46 -4.96 -70.14
N ALA A 39 -6.60 -5.69 -69.43
CA ALA A 39 -6.08 -6.99 -69.88
C ALA A 39 -7.19 -8.03 -70.04
N PHE A 40 -8.17 -8.07 -69.11
CA PHE A 40 -9.34 -8.95 -69.22
C PHE A 40 -10.28 -8.53 -70.37
N GLU A 41 -10.44 -7.23 -70.64
CA GLU A 41 -11.22 -6.77 -71.79
C GLU A 41 -10.53 -7.10 -73.12
N ALA A 42 -9.21 -6.96 -73.21
CA ALA A 42 -8.42 -7.38 -74.37
C ALA A 42 -8.55 -8.90 -74.61
N PHE A 43 -8.48 -9.70 -73.54
CA PHE A 43 -8.71 -11.14 -73.61
C PHE A 43 -10.13 -11.47 -74.11
N ARG A 44 -11.18 -10.81 -73.58
CA ARG A 44 -12.56 -11.02 -74.05
C ARG A 44 -12.74 -10.67 -75.52
N ARG A 45 -12.15 -9.55 -75.99
CA ARG A 45 -12.15 -9.18 -77.41
C ARG A 45 -11.48 -10.26 -78.25
N HIS A 46 -10.36 -10.79 -77.80
CA HIS A 46 -9.67 -11.90 -78.45
C HIS A 46 -10.54 -13.17 -78.49
N THR A 47 -11.22 -13.53 -77.39
CA THR A 47 -12.14 -14.69 -77.37
C THR A 47 -13.29 -14.51 -78.35
N THR A 48 -13.89 -13.32 -78.43
CA THR A 48 -14.96 -13.03 -79.39
C THR A 48 -14.46 -13.06 -80.84
N GLN A 49 -13.24 -12.60 -81.10
CA GLN A 49 -12.62 -12.66 -82.42
C GLN A 49 -12.37 -14.12 -82.85
N LEU A 50 -11.93 -14.97 -81.92
CA LEU A 50 -11.77 -16.40 -82.14
C LEU A 50 -13.10 -17.11 -82.42
N GLN A 51 -14.17 -16.76 -81.69
CA GLN A 51 -15.53 -17.28 -81.94
C GLN A 51 -16.07 -16.88 -83.31
N VAL A 52 -15.81 -15.65 -83.76
CA VAL A 52 -16.20 -15.19 -85.10
C VAL A 52 -15.42 -15.94 -86.18
N GLN A 53 -14.11 -16.14 -85.99
CA GLN A 53 -13.28 -16.94 -86.91
C GLN A 53 -13.76 -18.39 -87.01
N LEU A 54 -14.13 -19.00 -85.89
CA LEU A 54 -14.73 -20.34 -85.85
C LEU A 54 -16.06 -20.40 -86.60
N ARG A 55 -16.91 -19.37 -86.48
CA ARG A 55 -18.19 -19.30 -87.18
C ARG A 55 -18.01 -19.11 -88.69
N VAL A 56 -17.00 -18.35 -89.11
CA VAL A 56 -16.63 -18.19 -90.53
C VAL A 56 -16.06 -19.50 -91.09
N LEU A 57 -15.23 -20.21 -90.34
CA LEU A 57 -14.72 -21.53 -90.74
C LEU A 57 -15.82 -22.59 -90.82
N GLN A 58 -16.79 -22.57 -89.89
CA GLN A 58 -17.99 -23.42 -89.98
C GLN A 58 -18.85 -23.08 -91.19
N ALA A 59 -19.03 -21.80 -91.51
CA ALA A 59 -19.77 -21.36 -92.69
C ALA A 59 -19.05 -21.74 -94.00
N ALA A 60 -17.71 -21.69 -94.03
CA ALA A 60 -16.89 -22.16 -95.14
C ALA A 60 -16.86 -23.69 -95.27
N GLY A 61 -17.02 -24.42 -94.17
CA GLY A 61 -17.14 -25.89 -94.15
C GLY A 61 -18.45 -26.43 -94.71
N GLN A 62 -19.47 -25.58 -94.89
CA GLN A 62 -20.78 -25.96 -95.42
C GLN A 62 -20.85 -26.00 -96.96
N SER A 63 -19.84 -25.46 -97.66
CA SER A 63 -19.71 -25.57 -99.13
C SER A 63 -18.79 -26.74 -99.49
N GLY A 64 -19.39 -27.79 -100.07
CA GLY A 64 -18.85 -29.15 -100.20
C GLY A 64 -17.45 -29.32 -100.82
N LEU A 65 -16.64 -30.17 -100.17
CA LEU A 65 -15.93 -31.35 -100.71
C LEU A 65 -15.04 -31.92 -99.58
N GLU A 66 -15.16 -33.23 -99.33
CA GLU A 66 -14.37 -34.04 -98.37
C GLU A 66 -12.85 -33.89 -98.62
N PRO A 67 -12.15 -33.06 -97.82
CA PRO A 67 -11.20 -33.56 -96.81
C PRO A 67 -11.20 -32.76 -95.46
N THR A 68 -12.18 -31.90 -95.20
CA THR A 68 -12.20 -30.92 -94.07
C THR A 68 -12.56 -31.50 -92.69
N GLY A 69 -13.28 -32.62 -92.62
CA GLY A 69 -13.70 -33.23 -91.34
C GLY A 69 -12.55 -33.86 -90.53
N HIS A 70 -11.45 -34.24 -91.19
CA HIS A 70 -10.23 -34.65 -90.48
C HIS A 70 -9.48 -33.45 -89.91
N ALA A 71 -9.37 -32.34 -90.66
CA ALA A 71 -8.72 -31.11 -90.20
C ALA A 71 -9.44 -30.49 -88.97
N VAL A 72 -10.78 -30.42 -88.98
CA VAL A 72 -11.55 -29.90 -87.85
C VAL A 72 -11.43 -30.81 -86.61
N ARG A 73 -11.42 -32.14 -86.80
CA ARG A 73 -11.18 -33.08 -85.68
C ARG A 73 -9.77 -32.98 -85.13
N MET A 74 -8.78 -32.83 -86.00
CA MET A 74 -7.39 -32.62 -85.58
C MET A 74 -7.24 -31.29 -84.84
N ASP A 75 -7.85 -30.21 -85.32
CA ASP A 75 -7.85 -28.90 -84.65
C ASP A 75 -8.53 -28.96 -83.27
N ALA A 76 -9.67 -29.65 -83.15
CA ALA A 76 -10.33 -29.89 -81.86
C ALA A 76 -9.45 -30.68 -80.88
N LEU A 77 -8.70 -31.69 -81.35
CA LEU A 77 -7.74 -32.43 -80.52
C LEU A 77 -6.54 -31.55 -80.11
N HIS A 78 -6.07 -30.67 -80.99
CA HIS A 78 -5.02 -29.70 -80.65
C HIS A 78 -5.53 -28.69 -79.60
N MET A 79 -6.76 -28.20 -79.72
CA MET A 79 -7.37 -27.34 -78.71
C MET A 79 -7.55 -28.04 -77.36
N ILE A 80 -7.99 -29.30 -77.35
CA ILE A 80 -8.12 -30.08 -76.11
C ILE A 80 -6.74 -30.30 -75.47
N ARG A 81 -5.72 -30.61 -76.27
CA ARG A 81 -4.34 -30.73 -75.78
C ARG A 81 -3.82 -29.40 -75.23
N ALA A 82 -4.00 -28.32 -75.96
CA ALA A 82 -3.60 -26.97 -75.52
C ALA A 82 -4.34 -26.54 -74.25
N ALA A 83 -5.62 -26.89 -74.12
CA ALA A 83 -6.41 -26.63 -72.91
C ALA A 83 -5.94 -27.47 -71.72
N ALA A 84 -5.55 -28.73 -71.93
CA ALA A 84 -4.98 -29.58 -70.89
C ALA A 84 -3.61 -29.06 -70.42
N GLU A 85 -2.73 -28.68 -71.36
CA GLU A 85 -1.44 -28.06 -71.05
C GLU A 85 -1.63 -26.72 -70.32
N MET A 86 -2.63 -25.91 -70.72
CA MET A 86 -2.98 -24.68 -70.02
C MET A 86 -3.49 -24.95 -68.60
N ALA A 87 -4.33 -25.97 -68.40
CA ALA A 87 -4.79 -26.36 -67.05
C ALA A 87 -3.62 -26.78 -66.15
N ASP A 88 -2.67 -27.57 -66.67
CA ASP A 88 -1.47 -27.97 -65.94
C ASP A 88 -0.60 -26.75 -65.56
N THR A 89 -0.49 -25.75 -66.44
CA THR A 89 0.25 -24.51 -66.11
C THR A 89 -0.45 -23.70 -65.02
N ILE A 90 -1.78 -23.56 -65.10
CA ILE A 90 -2.57 -22.85 -64.06
C ILE A 90 -2.44 -23.58 -62.72
N GLU A 91 -2.47 -24.91 -62.71
CA GLU A 91 -2.30 -25.68 -61.48
C GLU A 91 -0.92 -25.46 -60.87
N ARG A 92 0.16 -25.52 -61.67
CA ARG A 92 1.52 -25.28 -61.17
C ARG A 92 1.72 -23.85 -60.67
N ASP A 93 1.17 -22.86 -61.37
CA ASP A 93 1.26 -21.46 -60.97
C ASP A 93 0.47 -21.22 -59.68
N ALA A 94 -0.73 -21.79 -59.56
CA ALA A 94 -1.53 -21.74 -58.34
C ALA A 94 -0.81 -22.41 -57.17
N GLN A 95 -0.25 -23.62 -57.35
CA GLN A 95 0.53 -24.30 -56.31
C GLN A 95 1.76 -23.50 -55.89
N THR A 96 2.48 -22.90 -56.85
CA THR A 96 3.66 -22.07 -56.57
C THR A 96 3.28 -20.79 -55.84
N ALA A 97 2.21 -20.12 -56.26
CA ALA A 97 1.68 -18.92 -55.61
C ALA A 97 1.22 -19.22 -54.18
N SER A 98 0.45 -20.30 -53.96
CA SER A 98 0.02 -20.74 -52.64
C SER A 98 1.19 -21.08 -51.73
N ALA A 99 2.17 -21.85 -52.21
CA ALA A 99 3.38 -22.15 -51.44
C ALA A 99 4.15 -20.89 -51.03
N SER A 100 4.23 -19.88 -51.91
CA SER A 100 4.87 -18.60 -51.59
C SER A 100 4.09 -17.80 -50.53
N GLN A 101 2.76 -17.84 -50.58
CA GLN A 101 1.91 -17.17 -49.60
C GLN A 101 1.98 -17.86 -48.24
N PHE A 102 1.92 -19.19 -48.20
CA PHE A 102 2.08 -19.96 -46.96
C PHE A 102 3.43 -19.71 -46.29
N ARG A 103 4.53 -19.68 -47.05
CA ARG A 103 5.85 -19.35 -46.48
C ARG A 103 5.89 -17.95 -45.88
N LYS A 104 5.33 -16.95 -46.57
CA LYS A 104 5.25 -15.58 -46.05
C LYS A 104 4.42 -15.50 -44.77
N THR A 105 3.26 -16.17 -44.72
CA THR A 105 2.41 -16.16 -43.53
C THR A 105 3.05 -16.93 -42.37
N GLU A 106 3.73 -18.05 -42.63
CA GLU A 106 4.51 -18.78 -41.62
C GLU A 106 5.63 -17.92 -41.02
N GLU A 107 6.38 -17.20 -41.85
CA GLU A 107 7.40 -16.26 -41.41
C GLU A 107 6.81 -15.12 -40.56
N GLU A 108 5.65 -14.58 -40.95
CA GLU A 108 4.96 -13.56 -40.16
C GLU A 108 4.43 -14.10 -38.83
N VAL A 109 3.85 -15.30 -38.81
CA VAL A 109 3.34 -15.94 -37.59
C VAL A 109 4.48 -16.23 -36.63
N THR A 110 5.59 -16.79 -37.12
CA THR A 110 6.77 -17.07 -36.30
C THR A 110 7.41 -15.79 -35.77
N ARG A 111 7.46 -14.71 -36.57
CA ARG A 111 7.90 -13.39 -36.11
C ARG A 111 6.99 -12.84 -35.01
N ARG A 112 5.67 -12.83 -35.22
CA ARG A 112 4.70 -12.36 -34.22
C ARG A 112 4.74 -13.19 -32.94
N GLN A 113 4.94 -14.50 -33.04
CA GLN A 113 5.06 -15.38 -31.88
C GLN A 113 6.29 -15.03 -31.04
N ARG A 114 7.44 -14.74 -31.68
CA ARG A 114 8.65 -14.29 -30.97
C ARG A 114 8.45 -12.93 -30.30
N GLU A 115 7.85 -11.97 -31.00
CA GLU A 115 7.55 -10.66 -30.43
C GLU A 115 6.59 -10.77 -29.22
N LEU A 116 5.58 -11.63 -29.30
CA LEU A 116 4.68 -11.89 -28.17
C LEU A 116 5.42 -12.53 -26.99
N GLN A 117 6.31 -13.48 -27.25
CA GLN A 117 7.11 -14.12 -26.22
C GLN A 117 8.06 -13.11 -25.52
N GLU A 118 8.70 -12.23 -26.28
CA GLU A 118 9.54 -11.16 -25.74
C GLU A 118 8.73 -10.15 -24.93
N ARG A 119 7.56 -9.75 -25.42
CA ARG A 119 6.64 -8.87 -24.67
C ARG A 119 6.19 -9.53 -23.36
N GLN A 120 5.88 -10.82 -23.37
CA GLN A 120 5.50 -11.54 -22.17
C GLN A 120 6.65 -11.59 -21.16
N ALA A 121 7.87 -11.89 -21.61
CA ALA A 121 9.06 -11.88 -20.77
C ALA A 121 9.32 -10.49 -20.14
N ASN A 122 9.13 -9.42 -20.92
CA ASN A 122 9.26 -8.06 -20.41
C ASN A 122 8.19 -7.73 -19.34
N VAL A 123 6.93 -8.14 -19.57
CA VAL A 123 5.85 -7.95 -18.59
C VAL A 123 6.16 -8.69 -17.29
N ASP A 124 6.68 -9.91 -17.36
CA ASP A 124 7.02 -10.69 -16.17
C ASP A 124 8.23 -10.10 -15.43
N SER A 125 9.22 -9.55 -16.16
CA SER A 125 10.32 -8.78 -15.57
C SER A 125 9.79 -7.57 -14.79
N TYR A 126 8.94 -6.74 -15.42
CA TYR A 126 8.36 -5.57 -14.77
C TYR A 126 7.49 -5.93 -13.56
N ARG A 127 6.75 -7.04 -13.62
CA ARG A 127 6.00 -7.54 -12.46
C ARG A 127 6.93 -7.90 -11.31
N SER A 128 7.97 -8.69 -11.58
CA SER A 128 8.93 -9.11 -10.55
C SER A 128 9.70 -7.91 -9.94
N GLU A 129 10.09 -6.94 -10.76
CA GLU A 129 10.74 -5.71 -10.30
C GLU A 129 9.78 -4.85 -9.47
N SER A 130 8.52 -4.73 -9.90
CA SER A 130 7.50 -3.98 -9.14
C SER A 130 7.19 -4.64 -7.80
N GLU A 131 7.08 -5.97 -7.76
CA GLU A 131 6.91 -6.73 -6.52
C GLU A 131 8.10 -6.56 -5.59
N ARG A 132 9.32 -6.59 -6.12
CA ARG A 132 10.54 -6.33 -5.35
C ARG A 132 10.55 -4.91 -4.79
N GLN A 133 10.26 -3.90 -5.60
CA GLN A 133 10.19 -2.51 -5.15
C GLN A 133 9.11 -2.33 -4.07
N ARG A 134 7.93 -2.95 -4.24
CA ARG A 134 6.88 -2.95 -3.23
C ARG A 134 7.36 -3.57 -1.92
N ALA A 135 8.05 -4.71 -1.98
CA ALA A 135 8.61 -5.35 -0.79
C ALA A 135 9.68 -4.49 -0.10
N GLU A 136 10.56 -3.86 -0.87
CA GLU A 136 11.58 -2.94 -0.36
C GLU A 136 10.93 -1.72 0.32
N MET A 137 9.94 -1.08 -0.31
CA MET A 137 9.19 0.03 0.30
C MET A 137 8.45 -0.38 1.58
N LEU A 138 7.80 -1.55 1.58
CA LEU A 138 7.11 -2.05 2.77
C LEU A 138 8.08 -2.36 3.91
N ASN A 139 9.24 -2.93 3.61
CA ASN A 139 10.27 -3.20 4.63
C ASN A 139 10.88 -1.90 5.16
N ALA A 140 11.13 -0.91 4.30
CA ALA A 140 11.60 0.41 4.71
C ALA A 140 10.57 1.11 5.61
N ALA A 141 9.30 1.16 5.20
CA ALA A 141 8.22 1.75 5.99
C ALA A 141 8.05 1.04 7.35
N LYS A 142 8.16 -0.29 7.39
CA LYS A 142 8.15 -1.06 8.66
C LYS A 142 9.35 -0.75 9.55
N ALA A 143 10.54 -0.56 8.97
CA ALA A 143 11.74 -0.19 9.72
C ALA A 143 11.61 1.23 10.31
N GLU A 144 11.15 2.20 9.51
CA GLU A 144 10.88 3.56 9.95
C GLU A 144 9.80 3.61 11.05
N ALA A 145 8.72 2.84 10.90
CA ALA A 145 7.68 2.75 11.92
C ALA A 145 8.23 2.18 13.24
N ARG A 146 9.08 1.16 13.20
CA ARG A 146 9.73 0.62 14.41
C ARG A 146 10.68 1.62 15.04
N GLN A 147 11.45 2.34 14.22
CA GLN A 147 12.36 3.36 14.71
C GLN A 147 11.62 4.51 15.39
N THR A 148 10.53 5.00 14.80
CA THR A 148 9.72 6.08 15.39
C THR A 148 9.10 5.68 16.72
N VAL A 149 8.62 4.43 16.84
CA VAL A 149 8.13 3.89 18.12
C VAL A 149 9.25 3.81 19.16
N GLN A 150 10.41 3.27 18.80
CA GLN A 150 11.56 3.18 19.72
C GLN A 150 12.04 4.56 20.18
N ASP A 151 12.11 5.53 19.28
CA ASP A 151 12.49 6.91 19.61
C ASP A 151 11.45 7.57 20.53
N ALA A 152 10.15 7.32 20.30
CA ALA A 152 9.07 7.81 21.15
C ALA A 152 9.12 7.18 22.56
N GLU A 153 9.34 5.86 22.65
CA GLU A 153 9.50 5.15 23.93
C GLU A 153 10.72 5.65 24.71
N GLN A 154 11.85 5.86 24.04
CA GLN A 154 13.05 6.42 24.66
C GLN A 154 12.79 7.81 25.23
N LYS A 155 12.18 8.70 24.45
CA LYS A 155 11.82 10.06 24.90
C LYS A 155 10.85 10.03 26.07
N ALA A 156 9.78 9.23 25.99
CA ALA A 156 8.83 9.07 27.09
C ALA A 156 9.52 8.58 28.37
N SER A 157 10.43 7.59 28.25
CA SER A 157 11.17 7.09 29.41
C SER A 157 12.12 8.12 30.03
N GLN A 158 12.71 9.00 29.20
CA GLN A 158 13.56 10.10 29.67
C GLN A 158 12.72 11.15 30.41
N GLU A 159 11.59 11.55 29.84
CA GLU A 159 10.67 12.52 30.46
C GLU A 159 10.12 12.03 31.81
N ILE A 160 9.79 10.74 31.91
CA ILE A 160 9.35 10.13 33.18
C ILE A 160 10.47 10.22 34.22
N LYS A 161 11.70 9.83 33.88
CA LYS A 161 12.85 9.90 34.81
C LYS A 161 13.13 11.34 35.24
N GLU A 162 13.03 12.30 34.33
CA GLU A 162 13.19 13.72 34.66
C GLU A 162 12.07 14.22 35.58
N ALA A 163 10.83 13.83 35.33
CA ALA A 163 9.68 14.17 36.17
C ALA A 163 9.83 13.56 37.57
N GLU A 164 10.24 12.29 37.67
CA GLU A 164 10.55 11.61 38.94
C GLU A 164 11.66 12.33 39.71
N SER A 165 12.75 12.72 39.03
CA SER A 165 13.84 13.47 39.66
C SER A 165 13.39 14.84 40.19
N ARG A 166 12.46 15.49 39.49
CA ARG A 166 11.88 16.78 39.91
C ARG A 166 10.94 16.58 41.10
N ALA A 167 10.10 15.55 41.06
CA ALA A 167 9.21 15.18 42.16
C ALA A 167 9.99 14.82 43.43
N ALA A 168 11.06 14.03 43.32
CA ALA A 168 11.92 13.67 44.44
C ALA A 168 12.56 14.91 45.09
N ARG A 169 13.04 15.86 44.28
CA ARG A 169 13.60 17.13 44.78
C ARG A 169 12.54 17.97 45.52
N LEU A 170 11.32 18.07 44.98
CA LEU A 170 10.23 18.80 45.63
C LEU A 170 9.80 18.14 46.95
N LEU A 171 9.75 16.80 46.99
CA LEU A 171 9.44 16.07 48.23
C LEU A 171 10.50 16.30 49.30
N GLU A 172 11.78 16.32 48.92
CA GLU A 172 12.85 16.59 49.88
C GLU A 172 12.82 18.03 50.40
N GLN A 173 12.55 19.01 49.52
CA GLN A 173 12.34 20.40 49.93
C GLN A 173 11.16 20.54 50.90
N ALA A 174 10.02 19.90 50.61
CA ALA A 174 8.84 19.93 51.47
C ALA A 174 9.11 19.27 52.83
N ARG A 175 9.87 18.16 52.87
CA ARG A 175 10.31 17.54 54.13
C ARG A 175 11.19 18.47 54.94
N HIS A 176 12.17 19.10 54.30
CA HIS A 176 13.05 20.04 54.99
C HIS A 176 12.25 21.21 55.58
N GLN A 177 11.38 21.84 54.79
CA GLN A 177 10.51 22.92 55.26
C GLN A 177 9.61 22.48 56.41
N ALA A 178 9.02 21.28 56.33
CA ALA A 178 8.20 20.75 57.42
C ALA A 178 9.02 20.57 58.71
N THR A 179 10.26 20.09 58.61
CA THR A 179 11.15 19.97 59.78
C THR A 179 11.56 21.33 60.35
N GLU A 180 11.85 22.32 59.50
CA GLU A 180 12.16 23.68 59.92
C GLU A 180 10.98 24.33 60.64
N LEU A 181 9.77 24.23 60.08
CA LEU A 181 8.55 24.75 60.70
C LEU A 181 8.25 24.06 62.04
N THR A 182 8.46 22.74 62.12
CA THR A 182 8.27 21.99 63.37
C THR A 182 9.26 22.42 64.45
N ASN A 183 10.53 22.61 64.07
CA ASN A 183 11.56 23.10 65.00
C ASN A 183 11.30 24.55 65.43
N SER A 184 10.88 25.42 64.50
CA SER A 184 10.46 26.80 64.81
C SER A 184 9.33 26.83 65.82
N ALA A 185 8.24 26.09 65.54
CA ALA A 185 7.08 26.01 66.42
C ALA A 185 7.45 25.47 67.82
N ARG A 186 8.32 24.44 67.90
CA ARG A 186 8.83 23.95 69.18
C ARG A 186 9.58 25.04 69.94
N SER A 187 10.48 25.76 69.27
CA SER A 187 11.26 26.84 69.90
C SER A 187 10.40 28.00 70.37
N GLU A 188 9.35 28.36 69.63
CA GLU A 188 8.37 29.39 70.03
C GLU A 188 7.56 28.95 71.26
N VAL A 189 7.13 27.68 71.31
CA VAL A 189 6.45 27.11 72.48
C VAL A 189 7.38 27.10 73.70
N GLU A 190 8.64 26.71 73.53
CA GLU A 190 9.62 26.74 74.62
C GLU A 190 9.86 28.17 75.13
N GLN A 191 9.97 29.16 74.22
CA GLN A 191 10.11 30.57 74.58
C GLN A 191 8.88 31.09 75.35
N THR A 192 7.67 30.75 74.91
CA THR A 192 6.43 31.16 75.58
C THR A 192 6.27 30.51 76.95
N LEU A 193 6.64 29.23 77.09
CA LEU A 193 6.66 28.54 78.38
C LEU A 193 7.70 29.15 79.33
N GLU A 194 8.89 29.49 78.83
CA GLU A 194 9.92 30.12 79.65
C GLU A 194 9.49 31.51 80.11
N TRP A 195 8.89 32.30 79.22
CA TRP A 195 8.29 33.57 79.57
C TRP A 195 7.19 33.41 80.65
N ALA A 196 6.27 32.46 80.47
CA ALA A 196 5.22 32.17 81.45
C ALA A 196 5.77 31.73 82.81
N ARG A 197 6.85 30.91 82.84
CA ARG A 197 7.53 30.52 84.09
C ARG A 197 8.18 31.72 84.78
N SER A 198 8.87 32.58 84.02
CA SER A 198 9.48 33.80 84.57
C SER A 198 8.42 34.74 85.18
N GLN A 199 7.27 34.89 84.50
CA GLN A 199 6.16 35.70 84.96
C GLN A 199 5.51 35.11 86.22
N ALA A 200 5.28 33.81 86.25
CA ALA A 200 4.76 33.11 87.43
C ALA A 200 5.71 33.24 88.63
N GLY A 201 7.03 33.11 88.42
CA GLY A 201 8.05 33.34 89.45
C GLY A 201 7.99 34.76 90.03
N ALA A 202 7.84 35.78 89.18
CA ALA A 202 7.70 37.17 89.63
C ALA A 202 6.41 37.39 90.46
N ILE A 203 5.30 36.76 90.09
CA ILE A 203 4.04 36.83 90.84
C ILE A 203 4.19 36.15 92.21
N ILE A 204 4.81 34.97 92.26
CA ILE A 204 5.04 34.23 93.50
C ILE A 204 5.95 35.03 94.43
N ASN A 205 7.06 35.59 93.96
CA ASN A 205 7.96 36.40 94.79
C ASN A 205 7.22 37.62 95.36
N ARG A 206 6.43 38.32 94.54
CA ARG A 206 5.61 39.45 95.02
C ARG A 206 4.59 39.02 96.07
N ALA A 207 3.98 37.84 95.90
CA ALA A 207 3.04 37.30 96.86
C ALA A 207 3.72 36.90 98.18
N GLN A 208 4.93 36.34 98.11
CA GLN A 208 5.77 36.01 99.28
C GLN A 208 6.15 37.27 100.06
N GLU A 209 6.68 38.30 99.38
CA GLU A 209 7.01 39.58 100.00
C GLU A 209 5.78 40.23 100.65
N GLY A 210 4.63 40.20 99.97
CA GLY A 210 3.36 40.71 100.52
C GLY A 210 2.88 39.93 101.74
N ALA A 211 3.02 38.60 101.74
CA ALA A 211 2.69 37.75 102.87
C ALA A 211 3.63 38.01 104.06
N GLU A 212 4.93 38.13 103.82
CA GLU A 212 5.94 38.48 104.84
C GLU A 212 5.63 39.84 105.49
N GLN A 213 5.26 40.85 104.68
CA GLN A 213 4.86 42.17 105.20
C GLN A 213 3.63 42.08 106.11
N LEU A 214 2.61 41.31 105.72
CA LEU A 214 1.39 41.12 106.52
C LEU A 214 1.66 40.36 107.82
N LEU A 215 2.50 39.32 107.77
CA LEU A 215 2.87 38.53 108.94
C LEU A 215 3.73 39.34 109.92
N GLY A 216 4.68 40.14 109.40
CA GLY A 216 5.46 41.08 110.20
C GLY A 216 4.59 42.14 110.88
N ALA A 217 3.61 42.70 110.17
CA ALA A 217 2.66 43.66 110.74
C ALA A 217 1.75 43.05 111.82
N ALA A 218 1.46 41.74 111.75
CA ALA A 218 0.67 41.02 112.74
C ALA A 218 1.46 40.62 114.01
N GLY A 219 2.78 40.82 114.03
CA GLY A 219 3.64 40.53 115.18
C GLY A 219 3.89 39.05 115.45
N LEU A 220 3.62 38.17 114.47
CA LEU A 220 4.00 36.76 114.55
C LEU A 220 5.52 36.64 114.32
N GLY A 221 6.26 36.15 115.31
CA GLY A 221 7.70 35.88 115.17
C GLY A 221 8.02 34.80 114.12
N ASP A 222 9.26 34.79 113.63
CA ASP A 222 9.75 33.92 112.54
C ASP A 222 9.37 32.43 112.71
N ASP A 223 9.31 31.94 113.94
CA ASP A 223 9.02 30.53 114.24
C ASP A 223 7.59 30.08 113.88
N VAL A 224 6.62 31.00 113.84
CA VAL A 224 5.24 30.69 113.44
C VAL A 224 5.09 30.81 111.92
N VAL A 225 5.81 31.77 111.32
CA VAL A 225 5.87 31.97 109.87
C VAL A 225 6.44 30.73 109.17
N GLY A 226 7.52 30.15 109.71
CA GLY A 226 8.12 28.93 109.18
C GLY A 226 7.14 27.74 109.13
N ARG A 227 6.35 27.52 110.20
CA ARG A 227 5.35 26.43 110.26
C ARG A 227 4.21 26.62 109.27
N VAL A 228 3.71 27.85 109.12
CA VAL A 228 2.63 28.15 108.17
C VAL A 228 3.12 27.96 106.73
N ALA A 229 4.34 28.41 106.41
CA ALA A 229 4.96 28.19 105.11
C ALA A 229 5.11 26.69 104.79
N GLU A 230 5.54 25.88 105.75
CA GLU A 230 5.64 24.41 105.61
C GLU A 230 4.27 23.78 105.27
N THR A 231 3.20 24.13 106.00
CA THR A 231 1.85 23.62 105.71
C THR A 231 1.32 24.05 104.34
N ILE A 232 1.68 25.26 103.86
CA ILE A 232 1.29 25.73 102.53
C ILE A 232 2.02 24.93 101.45
N VAL A 233 3.33 24.68 101.64
CA VAL A 233 4.13 23.87 100.70
C VAL A 233 3.61 22.43 100.64
N ASP A 234 3.27 21.83 101.78
CA ASP A 234 2.70 20.48 101.84
C ASP A 234 1.33 20.41 101.16
N ALA A 235 0.45 21.39 101.39
CA ALA A 235 -0.84 21.47 100.71
C ALA A 235 -0.68 21.67 99.19
N ALA A 236 0.28 22.50 98.76
CA ALA A 236 0.58 22.73 97.35
C ALA A 236 1.14 21.49 96.66
N LYS A 237 2.02 20.72 97.33
CA LYS A 237 2.50 19.42 96.85
C LYS A 237 1.35 18.43 96.69
N ALA A 238 0.50 18.30 97.71
CA ALA A 238 -0.67 17.40 97.66
C ALA A 238 -1.62 17.76 96.50
N ALA A 239 -1.85 19.05 96.26
CA ALA A 239 -2.66 19.52 95.13
C ALA A 239 -1.99 19.24 93.76
N ALA A 240 -0.68 19.42 93.65
CA ALA A 240 0.08 19.14 92.42
C ALA A 240 0.12 17.64 92.08
N GLU A 241 0.26 16.78 93.09
CA GLU A 241 0.20 15.32 92.95
C GLU A 241 -1.20 14.85 92.54
N GLY A 242 -2.25 15.46 93.11
CA GLY A 242 -3.64 15.22 92.69
C GLY A 242 -3.91 15.61 91.23
N SER A 243 -3.27 16.68 90.73
CA SER A 243 -3.40 17.13 89.34
C SER A 243 -2.65 16.23 88.34
N ARG A 244 -1.48 15.68 88.72
CA ARG A 244 -0.75 14.70 87.89
C ARG A 244 -1.49 13.36 87.78
N GLY A 245 -2.23 12.95 88.82
CA GLY A 245 -3.02 11.71 88.82
C GLY A 245 -4.27 11.74 87.94
N ALA A 246 -4.79 12.93 87.61
CA ALA A 246 -5.97 13.10 86.76
C ALA A 246 -5.66 13.20 85.25
N SER A 247 -4.38 13.15 84.87
CA SER A 247 -3.96 13.09 83.48
C SER A 247 -4.01 11.63 83.01
N THR A 248 -5.21 11.13 82.72
CA THR A 248 -5.35 9.91 81.89
C THR A 248 -4.54 10.09 80.62
N PRO A 249 -3.66 9.14 80.25
CA PRO A 249 -3.03 9.18 78.94
C PRO A 249 -4.16 9.06 77.93
N ARG A 250 -4.42 10.16 77.21
CA ARG A 250 -5.21 10.09 75.99
C ARG A 250 -4.38 9.23 75.06
N GLU A 251 -4.84 8.01 74.81
CA GLU A 251 -4.39 7.19 73.69
C GLU A 251 -4.46 8.07 72.45
N GLU A 252 -3.31 8.61 72.05
CA GLU A 252 -3.07 8.96 70.66
C GLU A 252 -3.07 7.63 69.93
N GLU A 253 -4.27 7.25 69.49
CA GLU A 253 -4.51 6.27 68.46
C GLU A 253 -3.73 6.71 67.22
N SER A 254 -2.47 6.29 67.17
CA SER A 254 -1.63 6.32 65.99
C SER A 254 -2.23 5.34 64.98
N THR A 255 -3.34 5.75 64.37
CA THR A 255 -3.71 5.23 63.06
C THR A 255 -2.73 5.86 62.07
N PRO A 256 -1.89 5.07 61.37
CA PRO A 256 -1.17 5.61 60.23
C PRO A 256 -2.21 6.14 59.24
N PRO A 257 -1.97 7.28 58.55
CA PRO A 257 -2.90 7.77 57.56
C PRO A 257 -3.09 6.68 56.49
N LEU A 258 -4.28 6.09 56.47
CA LEU A 258 -4.78 5.29 55.37
C LEU A 258 -4.63 6.15 54.11
N SER A 259 -3.79 5.68 53.20
CA SER A 259 -3.72 6.19 51.84
C SER A 259 -5.14 6.20 51.26
N PRO A 260 -5.54 7.22 50.48
CA PRO A 260 -6.83 7.17 49.81
C PRO A 260 -6.87 5.91 48.93
N PRO A 261 -8.02 5.21 48.86
CA PRO A 261 -8.15 4.12 47.90
C PRO A 261 -7.91 4.68 46.51
N VAL A 262 -6.82 4.24 45.90
CA VAL A 262 -6.58 4.43 44.47
C VAL A 262 -7.72 3.70 43.79
N SER A 263 -8.66 4.44 43.20
CA SER A 263 -9.62 3.88 42.26
C SER A 263 -8.85 3.02 41.26
N PRO A 264 -9.18 1.74 41.07
CA PRO A 264 -8.68 1.02 39.92
C PRO A 264 -9.15 1.79 38.70
N GLY A 265 -8.19 2.35 37.95
CA GLY A 265 -8.46 2.92 36.64
C GLY A 265 -9.17 1.88 35.76
N PRO A 266 -9.91 2.34 34.73
CA PRO A 266 -10.57 1.43 33.80
C PRO A 266 -9.56 0.39 33.30
N PRO A 267 -9.97 -0.89 33.20
CA PRO A 267 -9.07 -1.94 32.76
C PRO A 267 -8.48 -1.59 31.39
N PRO A 268 -7.21 -1.96 31.11
CA PRO A 268 -6.66 -1.80 29.77
C PRO A 268 -7.55 -2.55 28.77
N PRO A 269 -7.76 -2.02 27.56
CA PRO A 269 -8.44 -2.78 26.53
C PRO A 269 -7.68 -4.09 26.33
N SER A 270 -8.38 -5.22 26.53
CA SER A 270 -7.84 -6.52 26.16
C SER A 270 -7.56 -6.53 24.66
N PRO A 271 -6.42 -7.07 24.20
CA PRO A 271 -6.20 -7.33 22.79
C PRO A 271 -7.08 -8.53 22.41
N ALA A 272 -8.29 -8.25 21.94
CA ALA A 272 -9.02 -9.16 21.05
C ALA A 272 -8.50 -8.85 19.65
N GLU A 273 -7.50 -9.61 19.23
CA GLU A 273 -7.68 -10.70 18.26
C GLU A 273 -8.09 -10.14 16.90
N GLU A 274 -7.07 -10.05 16.05
CA GLU A 274 -7.20 -10.11 14.60
C GLU A 274 -8.23 -11.18 14.23
N SER A 275 -9.44 -10.75 13.89
CA SER A 275 -10.37 -11.55 13.11
C SER A 275 -9.89 -11.53 11.66
N GLU A 276 -8.80 -12.25 11.39
CA GLU A 276 -8.52 -12.73 10.04
C GLU A 276 -9.59 -13.74 9.61
N ALA A 277 -9.99 -13.59 8.35
CA ALA A 277 -10.58 -14.60 7.48
C ALA A 277 -12.01 -15.09 7.79
N GLN A 278 -12.97 -14.63 6.98
CA GLN A 278 -13.71 -15.50 6.07
C GLN A 278 -14.50 -14.70 5.01
N PRO A 279 -14.88 -15.32 3.87
CA PRO A 279 -14.47 -14.87 2.55
C PRO A 279 -15.62 -14.23 1.74
N GLU A 280 -15.22 -13.57 0.65
CA GLU A 280 -16.11 -13.19 -0.46
C GLU A 280 -17.03 -14.33 -0.88
N PRO A 281 -18.35 -14.10 -1.01
CA PRO A 281 -19.19 -15.00 -1.80
C PRO A 281 -18.89 -14.76 -3.28
N LYS A 282 -18.39 -15.82 -3.90
CA LYS A 282 -18.25 -16.01 -5.34
C LYS A 282 -19.49 -15.54 -6.09
N ALA A 283 -19.20 -14.91 -7.22
CA ALA A 283 -20.07 -14.89 -8.38
C ALA A 283 -20.33 -16.34 -8.86
N GLU A 284 -21.60 -16.72 -8.83
CA GLU A 284 -22.26 -17.68 -9.74
C GLU A 284 -23.56 -16.94 -10.14
N GLY A 285 -23.89 -16.67 -11.40
CA GLY A 285 -23.57 -17.43 -12.60
C GLY A 285 -24.73 -18.37 -12.93
N ASP A 286 -25.90 -17.83 -13.27
CA ASP A 286 -26.93 -18.46 -14.11
C ASP A 286 -27.96 -17.35 -14.44
N GLY A 287 -28.31 -17.05 -15.68
CA GLY A 287 -28.70 -17.99 -16.71
C GLY A 287 -30.24 -17.96 -16.82
N ASN A 288 -30.77 -16.94 -17.51
CA ASN A 288 -32.11 -16.97 -18.12
C ASN A 288 -32.10 -15.91 -19.22
N ASP A 289 -31.89 -16.26 -20.49
CA ASP A 289 -32.75 -17.04 -21.40
C ASP A 289 -33.91 -16.19 -21.95
N ASP A 290 -34.17 -16.46 -23.22
CA ASP A 290 -34.74 -15.68 -24.30
C ASP A 290 -36.11 -15.03 -24.08
N GLY A 291 -36.31 -13.91 -24.80
CA GLY A 291 -37.57 -13.19 -24.98
C GLY A 291 -37.41 -11.93 -25.82
#